data_AF-A0A7C6CJL7-F1
#
_entry.id   AF-A0A7C6CJL7-F1
#
_cell.length_a   1.000
_cell.length_b   1.000
_cell.length_c   1.000
_cell.angle_alpha   90.00
_cell.angle_beta   90.00
_cell.angle_gamma   90.00
#
_symmetry.space_group_name_H-M   'P 1'
#
loop_
_entity.id
_entity.type
_entity.pdbx_description
1 polymer ?
#
loop_
_entity_poly.entity_id
_entity_poly.type
_entity_poly.pdbx_seq_one_letter_code
_entity_poly.pdbx_strand_id
1 'polypeptide(L)'
;MDRPRFENLCDILKRLKGEQVLLLLDSGDREKVKVVAVIDDVLVATVDRKFIFVDCECICAVIADCLDVIAKQFDLTYEDGNAVVEETEE
;
A
#
# COMPACT_ATOMS: atom_id res chain seq x y z
N MET A 1 9.00 -19.64 -10.27
CA MET A 1 8.89 -18.18 -10.45
C MET A 1 9.56 -17.54 -9.25
N ASP A 2 10.49 -16.60 -9.47
CA ASP A 2 11.09 -15.84 -8.37
C ASP A 2 10.02 -14.97 -7.71
N ARG A 3 9.88 -15.08 -6.39
CA ARG A 3 8.97 -14.20 -5.63
C ARG A 3 9.49 -12.77 -5.74
N PRO A 4 8.63 -11.76 -5.98
CA PRO A 4 9.06 -10.38 -5.98
C PRO A 4 9.66 -10.05 -4.60
N ARG A 5 10.92 -9.62 -4.58
CA ARG A 5 11.56 -9.07 -3.39
C ARG A 5 11.22 -7.59 -3.32
N PHE A 6 10.72 -7.16 -2.18
CA PHE A 6 10.54 -5.76 -1.82
C PHE A 6 11.64 -5.42 -0.83
N GLU A 7 12.44 -4.41 -1.14
CA GLU A 7 13.50 -3.95 -0.23
C GLU A 7 12.93 -2.95 0.77
N ASN A 8 11.96 -2.14 0.34
CA ASN A 8 11.27 -1.17 1.19
C ASN A 8 9.80 -0.96 0.77
N LEU A 9 9.06 -0.17 1.57
CA LEU A 9 7.66 0.16 1.29
C LEU A 9 7.48 0.97 0.00
N CYS A 10 8.52 1.67 -0.45
CA CYS A 10 8.46 2.43 -1.68
C CYS A 10 8.48 1.55 -2.93
N ASP A 11 9.05 0.35 -2.87
CA ASP A 11 8.89 -0.63 -3.94
C ASP A 11 7.43 -1.10 -4.08
N ILE A 12 6.71 -1.17 -2.97
CA ILE A 12 5.27 -1.46 -2.97
C ILE A 12 4.52 -0.27 -3.58
N LEU A 13 4.82 0.96 -3.15
CA LEU A 13 4.17 2.17 -3.66
C LEU A 13 4.40 2.39 -5.16
N LYS A 14 5.59 2.05 -5.70
CA LYS A 14 5.86 2.06 -7.16
C LYS A 14 4.83 1.25 -7.93
N ARG A 15 4.41 0.11 -7.38
CA ARG A 15 3.44 -0.80 -7.99
C ARG A 15 1.99 -0.35 -7.83
N LEU A 16 1.71 0.56 -6.90
CA LEU A 16 0.39 1.12 -6.61
C LEU A 16 0.19 2.48 -7.29
N LYS A 17 0.98 2.82 -8.31
CA LYS A 17 0.81 4.06 -9.08
C LYS A 17 -0.62 4.17 -9.62
N GLY A 18 -1.27 5.29 -9.29
CA GLY A 18 -2.65 5.57 -9.67
C GLY A 18 -3.68 5.15 -8.61
N GLU A 19 -3.28 4.37 -7.61
CA GLU A 19 -4.18 3.89 -6.56
C GLU A 19 -4.28 4.85 -5.37
N GLN A 20 -5.40 4.77 -4.65
CA GLN A 20 -5.55 5.42 -3.36
C GLN A 20 -5.07 4.50 -2.24
N VAL A 21 -4.20 5.03 -1.39
CA VAL A 21 -3.63 4.31 -0.25
C VAL A 21 -3.75 5.17 1.00
N LEU A 22 -3.75 4.52 2.16
CA LEU A 22 -3.58 5.16 3.45
C LEU A 22 -2.14 4.94 3.91
N LEU A 23 -1.42 6.03 4.12
CA LEU A 23 -0.09 6.03 4.72
C LEU A 23 -0.22 6.14 6.23
N LEU A 24 0.58 5.36 6.96
CA LEU A 24 0.89 5.59 8.37
C LEU A 24 2.31 6.12 8.44
N LEU A 25 2.47 7.35 8.90
CA LEU A 25 3.77 8.01 9.05
C LEU A 25 4.40 7.70 10.41
N ASP A 26 5.70 7.91 10.51
CA ASP A 26 6.50 7.81 11.74
C ASP A 26 6.02 8.73 12.86
N SER A 27 5.44 9.88 12.51
CA SER A 27 4.76 10.79 13.42
C SER A 27 3.52 10.18 14.09
N GLY A 28 3.02 9.06 13.56
CA GLY A 28 1.73 8.46 13.92
C GLY A 28 0.56 9.01 13.12
N ASP A 29 0.79 10.02 12.26
CA ASP A 29 -0.25 10.58 11.41
C ASP A 29 -0.70 9.57 10.33
N ARG A 30 -1.97 9.67 9.97
CA ARG A 30 -2.58 8.85 8.93
C ARG A 30 -3.04 9.75 7.80
N GLU A 31 -2.55 9.50 6.60
CA GLU A 31 -2.85 10.34 5.45
C GLU A 31 -3.33 9.50 4.27
N LYS A 32 -4.52 9.84 3.75
CA LYS A 32 -5.08 9.17 2.57
C LYS A 32 -4.63 9.91 1.32
N VAL A 33 -3.88 9.23 0.48
CA VAL A 33 -3.19 9.83 -0.67
C VAL A 33 -3.48 9.02 -1.93
N LYS A 34 -3.36 9.66 -3.10
CA LYS A 34 -3.28 8.93 -4.37
C LYS A 34 -1.83 8.89 -4.84
N VAL A 35 -1.29 7.71 -5.09
CA VAL A 35 0.10 7.54 -5.52
C VAL A 35 0.25 8.03 -6.96
N VAL A 36 1.22 8.91 -7.21
CA VAL A 36 1.54 9.41 -8.55
C VAL A 36 2.81 8.78 -9.08
N ALA A 37 3.86 8.74 -8.26
CA ALA A 37 5.14 8.13 -8.59
C ALA A 37 5.94 7.90 -7.31
N VAL A 38 7.00 7.12 -7.43
CA VAL A 38 8.10 7.11 -6.46
C VAL A 38 9.36 7.41 -7.28
N ILE A 39 10.11 8.41 -6.86
CA ILE A 39 11.36 8.84 -7.50
C ILE A 39 12.43 8.72 -6.44
N ASP A 40 13.42 7.85 -6.70
CA ASP A 40 14.40 7.43 -5.71
C ASP A 40 13.68 6.95 -4.43
N ASP A 41 13.93 7.58 -3.28
CA ASP A 41 13.28 7.29 -1.99
C ASP A 41 12.28 8.37 -1.58
N VAL A 42 11.62 8.99 -2.57
CA VAL A 42 10.54 9.96 -2.33
C VAL A 42 9.24 9.50 -2.99
N LEU A 43 8.21 9.30 -2.19
CA LEU A 43 6.84 9.15 -2.65
C LEU A 43 6.29 10.50 -3.11
N VAL A 44 5.86 10.55 -4.37
CA VAL A 44 5.07 11.65 -4.92
C VAL A 44 3.61 11.22 -4.94
N ALA A 45 2.78 11.90 -4.17
CA ALA A 45 1.36 11.60 -4.06
C ALA A 45 0.51 12.87 -4.13
N THR A 46 -0.80 12.70 -4.29
CA THR A 46 -1.75 13.82 -4.25
C THR A 46 -2.74 13.68 -3.12
N VAL A 47 -2.99 14.80 -2.43
CA VAL A 47 -4.00 15.00 -1.39
C VAL A 47 -4.75 16.28 -1.73
N ASP A 48 -6.08 16.23 -1.86
CA ASP A 48 -6.93 17.40 -2.11
C ASP A 48 -6.42 18.37 -3.19
N ARG A 49 -6.01 17.82 -4.34
CA ARG A 49 -5.44 18.54 -5.51
C ARG A 49 -4.07 19.18 -5.28
N LYS A 50 -3.43 18.93 -4.15
CA LYS A 50 -2.04 19.29 -3.88
C LYS A 50 -1.15 18.08 -4.10
N PHE A 51 0.09 18.33 -4.49
CA PHE A 51 1.14 17.32 -4.43
C PHE A 51 1.77 17.35 -3.06
N ILE A 52 2.03 16.17 -2.52
CA ILE A 52 2.85 15.96 -1.35
C ILE A 52 4.05 15.10 -1.73
N PHE A 53 5.15 15.31 -1.02
CA PHE A 53 6.41 14.60 -1.18
C PHE A 53 6.76 14.04 0.18
N VAL A 54 6.84 12.72 0.26
CA VAL A 54 7.06 12.01 1.52
C VAL A 54 8.29 11.14 1.36
N ASP A 55 9.26 11.32 2.25
CA ASP A 55 10.41 10.43 2.32
C ASP A 55 9.94 9.02 2.68
N CYS A 56 10.43 8.02 1.96
CA CYS A 56 10.08 6.63 2.19
C CYS A 56 10.44 6.15 3.60
N GLU A 57 11.48 6.72 4.22
CA GLU A 57 11.88 6.39 5.60
C GLU A 57 10.87 6.86 6.65
N CYS A 58 10.07 7.89 6.34
CA CYS A 58 9.01 8.38 7.22
C CYS A 58 7.74 7.53 7.18
N ILE A 59 7.65 6.53 6.30
CA ILE A 59 6.46 5.71 6.14
C ILE A 59 6.64 4.43 6.97
N CYS A 60 5.78 4.23 7.97
CA CYS A 60 5.76 3.02 8.77
C CYS A 60 4.89 1.92 8.16
N ALA A 61 3.79 2.29 7.50
CA ALA A 61 2.92 1.31 6.84
C ALA A 61 2.16 1.92 5.66
N VAL A 62 1.79 1.07 4.71
CA VAL A 62 0.93 1.38 3.57
C VAL A 62 -0.26 0.42 3.61
N ILE A 63 -1.48 0.97 3.66
CA ILE A 63 -2.73 0.20 3.64
C ILE A 63 -3.46 0.55 2.34
N ALA A 64 -3.81 -0.47 1.56
CA ALA A 64 -4.49 -0.31 0.27
C ALA A 64 -5.71 -1.23 0.20
N ASP A 65 -6.89 -0.63 -0.03
CA ASP A 65 -8.15 -1.34 -0.27
C ASP A 65 -8.30 -1.61 -1.77
N CYS A 66 -7.50 -2.52 -2.30
CA CYS A 66 -7.57 -2.87 -3.71
C CYS A 66 -7.38 -4.37 -3.89
N LEU A 67 -8.38 -5.17 -3.50
CA LEU A 67 -8.37 -6.63 -3.70
C LEU A 67 -7.97 -7.00 -5.15
N ASP A 68 -8.49 -6.29 -6.14
CA ASP A 68 -8.18 -6.56 -7.56
C ASP A 68 -6.76 -6.15 -7.99
N VAL A 69 -6.26 -5.02 -7.47
CA VAL A 69 -4.93 -4.51 -7.83
C VAL A 69 -3.86 -5.30 -7.10
N ILE A 70 -4.05 -5.60 -5.81
CA ILE A 70 -3.12 -6.42 -5.05
C ILE A 70 -3.13 -7.85 -5.60
N ALA A 71 -4.30 -8.44 -5.89
CA ALA A 71 -4.38 -9.74 -6.55
C ALA A 71 -3.56 -9.80 -7.83
N LYS A 72 -3.76 -8.84 -8.73
CA LYS A 72 -3.05 -8.81 -10.02
C LYS A 72 -1.56 -8.51 -9.87
N GLN A 73 -1.19 -7.63 -8.95
CA GLN A 73 0.16 -7.08 -8.83
C GLN A 73 1.07 -7.94 -7.95
N PHE A 74 0.47 -8.81 -7.13
CA PHE A 74 1.14 -9.75 -6.22
C PHE A 74 0.76 -11.22 -6.51
N ASP A 75 0.03 -11.47 -7.60
CA ASP A 75 -0.39 -12.81 -8.05
C ASP A 75 -1.17 -13.59 -6.97
N LEU A 76 -2.06 -12.88 -6.25
CA LEU A 76 -2.92 -13.46 -5.22
C LEU A 76 -4.28 -13.84 -5.82
N THR A 77 -4.76 -15.04 -5.49
CA THR A 77 -6.15 -15.45 -5.74
C THR A 77 -6.93 -15.34 -4.43
N TYR A 78 -7.95 -14.49 -4.39
CA TYR A 78 -8.89 -14.45 -3.27
C TYR A 78 -10.03 -15.42 -3.53
N GLU A 79 -10.31 -16.33 -2.59
CA GLU A 79 -11.57 -17.07 -2.59
C GLU A 79 -12.66 -16.11 -2.09
N ASP A 80 -13.70 -15.89 -2.89
CA ASP A 80 -14.88 -15.10 -2.50
C ASP A 80 -15.54 -15.74 -1.27
N GLY A 81 -15.18 -15.27 -0.07
CA GLY A 81 -15.64 -15.89 1.16
C GLY A 81 -15.23 -15.12 2.41
N ASN A 82 -16.00 -14.09 2.74
CA ASN A 82 -16.02 -13.55 4.10
C ASN A 82 -16.48 -14.66 5.07
N ALA A 83 -15.54 -15.32 5.73
CA ALA A 83 -15.79 -16.17 6.89
C ALA A 83 -14.77 -15.84 7.96
N VAL A 84 -15.21 -15.02 8.92
CA VAL A 84 -14.68 -15.01 10.29
C VAL A 84 -14.76 -16.46 10.78
N VAL A 85 -13.60 -17.10 10.98
CA VAL A 85 -13.54 -18.32 11.78
C VAL A 85 -13.53 -17.89 13.24
N GLU A 86 -14.68 -17.98 13.89
CA GLU A 86 -14.73 -18.10 15.35
C GLU A 86 -14.09 -19.45 15.71
N GLU A 87 -12.92 -19.40 16.34
CA GLU A 87 -12.39 -20.57 17.03
C GLU A 87 -13.33 -20.86 18.21
N THR A 88 -14.18 -21.87 18.05
CA THR A 88 -14.84 -22.51 19.20
C THR A 88 -13.97 -23.68 19.58
N GLU A 89 -13.17 -23.52 20.63
CA GLU A 89 -12.51 -24.63 21.31
C GLU A 89 -13.57 -25.43 22.10
N GLU A 90 -13.66 -26.73 21.83
CA GLU A 90 -14.40 -27.71 22.65
C GLU A 90 -13.46 -28.35 23.68
#